data_AF-A0A7V6IQL4-F1
#
_entry.id   AF-A0A7V6IQL4-F1
#
_cell.length_a   1.000
_cell.length_b   1.000
_cell.length_c   1.000
_cell.angle_alpha   90.00
_cell.angle_beta   90.00
_cell.angle_gamma   90.00
#
_symmetry.space_group_name_H-M   'P 1'
#
loop_
_entity.id
_entity.type
_entity.pdbx_description
1 polymer ?
#
loop_
_entity_poly.entity_id
_entity_poly.type
_entity_poly.pdbx_seq_one_letter_code
_entity_poly.pdbx_strand_id
1 'polypeptide(L)'
;QGKVVVYTVAEPTVPDGYIASYAQDTLTVTNTYMVETTDVTVSAIWKDSDDQDGMRPESITLRLMKNGVEHASKVVTAADDWSWTFTGLAKYEAGKLVNYTIKKDAIAEYDNNLTGNAATGFTVTCRHVPETTDVTVSAIWKDSDDQDGMRPESITLRLMKNGVEHASKVVTAADGWSWTFTGLAKYEAGKLVNYTIKKDAIAEYDYNLTGNAATGFTVTYVYTPTNISIQVTKAWEDDDNKYGSRPTSVVIKLFADGIDTGKILVLNDTNDWSGVFTDLSECKYDKKVIYTIKEVPVDNYTSTISGDVQRGYIVTNCYDQINLVSKTGENKIMYEGAYLTLLTLGLVLLMVRRKRKESDE
;
A
#
# COMPACT_ATOMS: atom_id res chain seq x y z
N GLN A 1 12.56 -105.37 -46.41
CA GLN A 1 11.72 -104.16 -46.33
C GLN A 1 12.64 -102.96 -46.56
N GLY A 2 12.34 -102.11 -47.55
CA GLY A 2 13.11 -100.89 -47.78
C GLY A 2 12.69 -99.83 -46.76
N LYS A 3 13.65 -99.23 -46.04
CA LYS A 3 13.39 -98.07 -45.19
C LYS A 3 13.40 -96.81 -46.06
N VAL A 4 12.41 -95.96 -45.87
CA VAL A 4 12.41 -94.61 -46.45
C VAL A 4 13.58 -93.84 -45.84
N VAL A 5 14.42 -93.27 -46.69
CA VAL A 5 15.53 -92.40 -46.28
C VAL A 5 15.01 -90.96 -46.30
N VAL A 6 15.07 -90.31 -45.14
CA VAL A 6 14.73 -88.90 -44.98
C VAL A 6 16.02 -88.11 -45.05
N TYR A 7 16.10 -87.16 -45.98
CA TYR A 7 17.22 -86.22 -46.09
C TYR A 7 16.86 -84.94 -45.36
N THR A 8 17.84 -84.33 -44.69
CA THR A 8 17.70 -83.02 -44.05
C THR A 8 18.87 -82.14 -44.42
N VAL A 9 18.66 -80.82 -44.44
CA VAL A 9 19.71 -79.81 -44.64
C VAL A 9 19.90 -78.98 -43.39
N ALA A 10 21.15 -78.65 -43.07
CA ALA A 10 21.54 -77.75 -41.99
C ALA A 10 22.73 -76.90 -42.45
N GLU A 11 22.77 -75.63 -42.07
CA GLU A 11 23.91 -74.76 -42.32
C GLU A 11 24.88 -74.87 -41.12
N PRO A 12 26.15 -75.23 -41.34
CA PRO A 12 27.09 -75.52 -40.24
C PRO A 12 27.50 -74.27 -39.45
N THR A 13 27.46 -73.09 -40.08
CA THR A 13 27.75 -71.79 -39.47
C THR A 13 26.85 -70.73 -40.08
N VAL A 14 25.96 -70.17 -39.28
CA VAL A 14 25.16 -69.01 -39.67
C VAL A 14 26.06 -67.77 -39.56
N PRO A 15 26.15 -66.91 -40.60
CA PRO A 15 26.95 -65.69 -40.53
C PRO A 15 26.52 -64.78 -39.37
N ASP A 16 27.47 -64.06 -38.78
CA ASP A 16 27.19 -63.11 -37.71
C ASP A 16 26.12 -62.09 -38.16
N GLY A 17 25.10 -61.89 -37.31
CA GLY A 17 23.97 -61.04 -37.63
C GLY A 17 22.93 -61.67 -38.57
N TYR A 18 22.95 -62.98 -38.81
CA TYR A 18 21.88 -63.69 -39.54
C TYR A 18 21.18 -64.74 -38.65
N ILE A 19 19.93 -65.04 -38.98
CA ILE A 19 19.17 -66.19 -38.45
C ILE A 19 18.81 -67.09 -39.63
N ALA A 20 19.19 -68.37 -39.55
CA ALA A 20 18.83 -69.38 -40.53
C ALA A 20 17.47 -70.03 -40.23
N SER A 21 16.70 -70.34 -41.27
CA SER A 21 15.49 -71.16 -41.21
C SER A 21 15.51 -72.24 -42.30
N TYR A 22 14.85 -73.37 -42.03
CA TYR A 22 14.98 -74.61 -42.80
C TYR A 22 13.62 -75.15 -43.22
N ALA A 23 13.38 -75.25 -44.53
CA ALA A 23 12.20 -75.91 -45.10
C ALA A 23 12.59 -77.31 -45.58
N GLN A 24 12.28 -78.34 -44.79
CA GLN A 24 12.74 -79.72 -45.04
C GLN A 24 12.08 -80.39 -46.25
N ASP A 25 10.89 -79.95 -46.64
CA ASP A 25 10.15 -80.42 -47.81
C ASP A 25 10.79 -79.98 -49.14
N THR A 26 11.41 -78.80 -49.15
CA THR A 26 12.07 -78.20 -50.32
C THR A 26 13.60 -78.20 -50.21
N LEU A 27 14.13 -78.60 -49.05
CA LEU A 27 15.56 -78.47 -48.70
C LEU A 27 16.08 -77.03 -48.84
N THR A 28 15.24 -76.03 -48.57
CA THR A 28 15.60 -74.61 -48.64
C THR A 28 16.18 -74.12 -47.32
N VAL A 29 17.33 -73.45 -47.37
CA VAL A 29 17.92 -72.71 -46.25
C VAL A 29 17.71 -71.21 -46.51
N THR A 30 17.06 -70.51 -45.60
CA THR A 30 16.84 -69.06 -45.69
C THR A 30 17.59 -68.35 -44.57
N ASN A 31 18.59 -67.55 -44.93
CA ASN A 31 19.32 -66.67 -44.02
C ASN A 31 18.69 -65.28 -43.97
N THR A 32 18.22 -64.87 -42.80
CA THR A 32 17.59 -63.57 -42.56
C THR A 32 18.52 -62.67 -41.76
N TYR A 33 18.92 -61.53 -42.32
CA TYR A 33 19.78 -60.57 -41.62
C TYR A 33 19.02 -59.90 -40.46
N MET A 34 19.55 -59.98 -39.24
CA MET A 34 19.15 -59.18 -38.09
C MET A 34 19.73 -57.77 -38.23
N VAL A 35 18.84 -56.82 -38.45
CA VAL A 35 19.21 -55.40 -38.45
C VAL A 35 19.42 -54.96 -37.00
N GLU A 36 20.63 -54.57 -36.65
CA GLU A 36 20.87 -53.88 -35.37
C GLU A 36 20.06 -52.58 -35.34
N THR A 37 19.29 -52.39 -34.28
CA THR A 37 18.51 -51.18 -34.07
C THR A 37 19.04 -50.35 -32.92
N THR A 38 18.69 -49.07 -32.91
CA THR A 38 18.88 -48.12 -31.82
C THR A 38 17.59 -47.35 -31.64
N ASP A 39 17.42 -46.79 -30.44
CA ASP A 39 16.33 -45.87 -30.17
C ASP A 39 16.90 -44.47 -29.95
N VAL A 40 16.12 -43.43 -30.28
CA VAL A 40 16.50 -42.04 -30.05
C VAL A 40 15.41 -41.36 -29.25
N THR A 41 15.72 -41.05 -27.99
CA THR A 41 14.84 -40.31 -27.09
C THR A 41 15.12 -38.81 -27.17
N VAL A 42 14.07 -38.02 -27.10
CA VAL A 42 14.13 -36.56 -27.00
C VAL A 42 13.10 -36.07 -25.99
N SER A 43 13.49 -35.16 -25.11
CA SER A 43 12.60 -34.52 -24.13
C SER A 43 12.72 -33.00 -24.16
N ALA A 44 11.68 -32.30 -23.72
CA ALA A 44 11.72 -30.86 -23.49
C ALA A 44 11.60 -30.52 -21.99
N ILE A 45 12.40 -29.56 -21.55
CA ILE A 45 12.41 -29.03 -20.18
C ILE A 45 12.02 -27.56 -20.22
N TRP A 46 11.01 -27.21 -19.43
CA TRP A 46 10.46 -25.86 -19.34
C TRP A 46 11.00 -25.14 -18.10
N LYS A 47 11.59 -23.96 -18.32
CA LYS A 47 12.09 -23.05 -17.28
C LYS A 47 11.34 -21.72 -17.40
N ASP A 48 10.07 -21.72 -17.00
CA ASP A 48 9.09 -20.66 -17.22
C ASP A 48 8.18 -20.39 -16.01
N SER A 49 8.66 -20.72 -14.81
CA SER A 49 7.91 -20.57 -13.54
C SER A 49 6.52 -21.22 -13.57
N ASP A 50 6.47 -22.46 -14.05
CA ASP A 50 5.23 -23.24 -14.20
C ASP A 50 4.19 -22.55 -15.09
N ASP A 51 4.65 -22.03 -16.23
CA ASP A 51 3.82 -21.33 -17.21
C ASP A 51 3.01 -20.16 -16.62
N GLN A 52 3.66 -19.38 -15.74
CA GLN A 52 3.04 -18.24 -15.04
C GLN A 52 2.31 -17.30 -16.02
N ASP A 53 2.96 -17.04 -17.15
CA ASP A 53 2.49 -16.09 -18.16
C ASP A 53 1.59 -16.74 -19.22
N GLY A 54 1.36 -18.05 -19.15
CA GLY A 54 0.52 -18.78 -20.11
C GLY A 54 1.06 -18.76 -21.53
N MET A 55 2.38 -18.66 -21.68
CA MET A 55 3.08 -18.55 -22.97
C MET A 55 3.55 -19.91 -23.49
N ARG A 56 3.52 -20.96 -22.65
CA ARG A 56 3.90 -22.29 -23.07
C ARG A 56 2.97 -22.76 -24.20
N PRO A 57 3.50 -23.14 -25.37
CA PRO A 57 2.66 -23.64 -26.45
C PRO A 57 1.97 -24.94 -26.04
N GLU A 58 0.84 -25.26 -26.66
CA GLU A 58 0.13 -26.53 -26.41
C GLU A 58 0.92 -27.75 -26.90
N SER A 59 1.81 -27.56 -27.88
CA SER A 59 2.63 -28.62 -28.45
C SER A 59 3.93 -28.09 -29.06
N ILE A 60 4.88 -28.99 -29.26
CA ILE A 60 6.08 -28.74 -30.07
C ILE A 60 6.27 -29.89 -31.07
N THR A 61 6.90 -29.60 -32.21
CA THR A 61 7.24 -30.61 -33.21
C THR A 61 8.72 -30.98 -33.11
N LEU A 62 8.99 -32.27 -32.93
CA LEU A 62 10.33 -32.87 -32.88
C LEU A 62 10.57 -33.64 -34.18
N ARG A 63 11.60 -33.25 -34.95
CA ARG A 63 11.93 -33.83 -36.26
C ARG A 63 13.21 -34.67 -36.11
N LEU A 64 13.10 -35.97 -36.32
CA LEU A 64 14.24 -36.88 -36.40
C LEU A 64 14.87 -36.79 -37.79
N MET A 65 16.15 -36.42 -37.81
CA MET A 65 16.95 -36.36 -39.02
C MET A 65 17.83 -37.60 -39.12
N LYS A 66 17.78 -38.29 -40.26
CA LYS A 66 18.66 -39.40 -40.62
C LYS A 66 19.65 -38.91 -41.68
N ASN A 67 20.95 -38.90 -41.34
CA ASN A 67 22.01 -38.42 -42.24
C ASN A 67 21.73 -37.02 -42.83
N GLY A 68 21.11 -36.14 -42.04
CA GLY A 68 20.77 -34.77 -42.44
C GLY A 68 19.43 -34.58 -43.15
N VAL A 69 18.72 -35.67 -43.50
CA VAL A 69 17.39 -35.64 -44.14
C VAL A 69 16.31 -36.01 -43.12
N GLU A 70 15.16 -35.34 -43.17
CA GLU A 70 14.05 -35.64 -42.26
C GLU A 70 13.56 -37.08 -42.50
N HIS A 71 13.53 -37.87 -41.43
CA HIS A 71 13.16 -39.28 -41.47
C HIS A 71 11.79 -39.52 -40.84
N ALA A 72 11.51 -38.84 -39.73
CA ALA A 72 10.25 -38.90 -39.01
C ALA A 72 10.04 -37.61 -38.21
N SER A 73 8.79 -37.35 -37.83
CA SER A 73 8.45 -36.24 -36.94
C SER A 73 7.40 -36.67 -35.93
N LYS A 74 7.40 -36.04 -34.75
CA LYS A 74 6.38 -36.22 -33.72
C LYS A 74 5.97 -34.87 -33.17
N VAL A 75 4.67 -34.64 -33.06
CA VAL A 75 4.11 -33.58 -32.22
C VAL A 75 3.98 -34.14 -30.81
N VAL A 76 4.60 -33.47 -29.83
CA VAL A 76 4.51 -33.83 -28.41
C VAL A 76 3.80 -32.73 -27.64
N THR A 77 3.07 -33.14 -26.61
CA THR A 77 2.28 -32.29 -25.73
C THR A 77 2.64 -32.53 -24.27
N ALA A 78 1.99 -31.80 -23.35
CA ALA A 78 2.07 -32.10 -21.92
C ALA A 78 1.60 -33.52 -21.56
N ALA A 79 0.66 -34.11 -22.31
CA ALA A 79 0.18 -35.47 -22.08
C ALA A 79 1.22 -36.55 -22.40
N ASP A 80 2.24 -36.21 -23.19
CA ASP A 80 3.38 -37.06 -23.51
C ASP A 80 4.57 -36.81 -22.55
N ASP A 81 4.35 -36.08 -21.44
CA ASP A 81 5.40 -35.56 -20.56
C ASP A 81 6.50 -34.80 -21.32
N TRP A 82 6.12 -34.14 -22.42
CA TRP A 82 7.03 -33.44 -23.34
C TRP A 82 8.20 -34.32 -23.85
N SER A 83 7.98 -35.63 -23.96
CA SER A 83 9.01 -36.60 -24.30
C SER A 83 8.56 -37.55 -25.41
N TRP A 84 9.50 -37.99 -26.24
CA TRP A 84 9.24 -39.00 -27.25
C TRP A 84 10.49 -39.85 -27.53
N THR A 85 10.27 -41.13 -27.80
CA THR A 85 11.32 -42.05 -28.26
C THR A 85 10.97 -42.60 -29.62
N PHE A 86 11.84 -42.36 -30.60
CA PHE A 86 11.80 -43.04 -31.89
C PHE A 86 12.49 -44.40 -31.74
N THR A 87 11.73 -45.48 -31.85
CA THR A 87 12.23 -46.84 -31.60
C THR A 87 12.56 -47.61 -32.88
N GLY A 88 13.41 -48.61 -32.77
CA GLY A 88 13.67 -49.57 -33.86
C GLY A 88 14.39 -48.97 -35.07
N LEU A 89 15.18 -47.91 -34.86
CA LEU A 89 15.90 -47.22 -35.93
C LEU A 89 17.12 -48.04 -36.35
N ALA A 90 17.34 -48.25 -37.64
CA ALA A 90 18.51 -49.00 -38.12
C ALA A 90 19.82 -48.31 -37.69
N LYS A 91 20.67 -49.03 -36.97
CA LYS A 91 21.95 -48.51 -36.50
C LYS A 91 22.96 -48.36 -37.63
N TYR A 92 22.90 -49.26 -38.62
CA TYR A 92 23.74 -49.25 -39.80
C TYR A 92 22.91 -49.26 -41.09
N GLU A 93 23.39 -48.56 -42.12
CA GLU A 93 22.83 -48.58 -43.46
C GLU A 93 23.98 -48.71 -44.47
N ALA A 94 23.91 -49.73 -45.33
CA ALA A 94 25.00 -50.09 -46.26
C ALA A 94 26.38 -50.23 -45.57
N GLY A 95 26.40 -50.80 -44.36
CA GLY A 95 27.61 -51.02 -43.56
C GLY A 95 28.19 -49.77 -42.89
N LYS A 96 27.53 -48.61 -42.97
CA LYS A 96 27.95 -47.35 -42.31
C LYS A 96 27.02 -47.01 -41.16
N LEU A 97 27.58 -46.48 -40.07
CA LEU A 97 26.78 -46.00 -38.94
C LEU A 97 25.87 -44.86 -39.37
N VAL A 98 24.60 -44.94 -39.01
CA VAL A 98 23.60 -43.91 -39.33
C VAL A 98 23.71 -42.76 -38.31
N ASN A 99 23.80 -41.52 -38.80
CA ASN A 99 23.82 -40.34 -37.95
C ASN A 99 22.40 -39.82 -37.71
N TYR A 100 21.88 -40.04 -36.50
CA TYR A 100 20.59 -39.50 -36.06
C TYR A 100 20.77 -38.21 -35.26
N THR A 101 20.05 -37.17 -35.67
CA THR A 101 20.00 -35.88 -34.97
C THR A 101 18.57 -35.38 -34.85
N ILE A 102 18.33 -34.40 -33.98
CA ILE A 102 17.02 -33.75 -33.84
C ILE A 102 17.07 -32.36 -34.44
N LYS A 103 16.03 -32.00 -35.20
CA LYS A 103 15.65 -30.63 -35.49
C LYS A 103 14.34 -30.32 -34.78
N LYS A 104 14.16 -29.05 -34.43
CA LYS A 104 12.93 -28.52 -33.86
C LYS A 104 12.63 -27.18 -34.50
N ASP A 105 11.37 -26.80 -34.49
CA ASP A 105 10.96 -25.47 -34.92
C ASP A 105 11.30 -24.43 -33.82
N ALA A 106 11.29 -23.14 -34.17
CA ALA A 106 11.42 -22.07 -33.19
C ALA A 106 10.20 -22.08 -32.26
N ILE A 107 10.43 -21.87 -30.97
CA ILE A 107 9.37 -21.78 -29.97
C ILE A 107 9.26 -20.29 -29.62
N ALA A 108 8.16 -19.65 -30.04
CA ALA A 108 7.92 -18.23 -29.81
C ALA A 108 7.98 -17.90 -28.31
N GLU A 109 8.47 -16.72 -27.93
CA GLU A 109 8.61 -16.25 -26.53
C GLU A 109 9.60 -17.04 -25.62
N TYR A 110 10.31 -18.03 -26.17
CA TYR A 110 11.28 -18.83 -25.43
C TYR A 110 12.69 -18.73 -26.03
N ASP A 111 13.68 -18.48 -25.17
CA ASP A 111 15.06 -18.83 -25.48
C ASP A 111 15.21 -20.34 -25.36
N ASN A 112 15.67 -20.99 -26.42
CA ASN A 112 15.63 -22.44 -26.52
C ASN A 112 16.92 -23.02 -27.09
N ASN A 113 17.40 -24.10 -26.46
CA ASN A 113 18.64 -24.78 -26.86
C ASN A 113 18.44 -26.30 -26.90
N LEU A 114 19.07 -26.96 -27.88
CA LEU A 114 19.09 -28.40 -28.04
C LEU A 114 20.47 -28.94 -27.65
N THR A 115 20.50 -29.92 -26.75
CA THR A 115 21.72 -30.59 -26.30
C THR A 115 21.55 -32.10 -26.35
N GLY A 116 22.64 -32.85 -26.19
CA GLY A 116 22.63 -34.31 -26.19
C GLY A 116 22.97 -34.93 -27.55
N ASN A 117 22.76 -36.23 -27.68
CA ASN A 117 23.07 -37.01 -28.88
C ASN A 117 22.22 -38.28 -28.93
N ALA A 118 22.27 -39.02 -30.05
CA ALA A 118 21.45 -40.22 -30.25
C ALA A 118 21.67 -41.32 -29.20
N ALA A 119 22.87 -41.45 -28.62
CA ALA A 119 23.18 -42.50 -27.66
C ALA A 119 22.68 -42.19 -26.24
N THR A 120 22.70 -40.93 -25.83
CA THR A 120 22.25 -40.49 -24.49
C THR A 120 20.86 -39.86 -24.48
N GLY A 121 20.28 -39.65 -25.66
CA GLY A 121 19.09 -38.83 -25.87
C GLY A 121 19.41 -37.35 -26.05
N PHE A 122 18.41 -36.63 -26.56
CA PHE A 122 18.42 -35.19 -26.77
C PHE A 122 17.54 -34.46 -25.76
N THR A 123 17.90 -33.24 -25.41
CA THR A 123 17.10 -32.38 -24.52
C THR A 123 16.96 -30.99 -25.10
N VAL A 124 15.71 -30.55 -25.26
CA VAL A 124 15.35 -29.17 -25.59
C VAL A 124 15.11 -28.42 -24.28
N THR A 125 15.95 -27.46 -23.95
CA THR A 125 15.67 -26.55 -22.82
C THR A 125 14.97 -25.31 -23.35
N CYS A 126 13.77 -25.03 -22.85
CA CYS A 126 12.97 -23.85 -23.16
C CYS A 126 12.97 -22.93 -21.93
N ARG A 127 13.51 -21.71 -22.05
CA ARG A 127 13.55 -20.72 -20.97
C ARG A 127 12.70 -19.51 -21.33
N HIS A 128 11.82 -19.13 -20.41
CA HIS A 128 11.05 -17.89 -20.46
C HIS A 128 11.20 -17.18 -19.11
N VAL A 129 11.45 -15.88 -19.14
CA VAL A 129 11.55 -15.06 -17.91
C VAL A 129 10.20 -14.37 -17.75
N PRO A 130 9.41 -14.72 -16.71
CA PRO A 130 8.08 -14.16 -16.55
C PRO A 130 8.08 -12.65 -16.36
N GLU A 131 7.03 -12.01 -16.84
CA GLU A 131 6.84 -10.57 -16.72
C GLU A 131 6.47 -10.17 -15.28
N THR A 132 7.05 -9.05 -14.85
CA THR A 132 6.74 -8.41 -13.59
C THR A 132 6.23 -6.98 -13.79
N THR A 133 5.49 -6.48 -12.82
CA THR A 133 5.05 -5.09 -12.73
C THR A 133 5.34 -4.54 -11.34
N ASP A 134 5.46 -3.22 -11.25
CA ASP A 134 5.53 -2.51 -9.98
C ASP A 134 4.23 -1.73 -9.77
N VAL A 135 3.80 -1.58 -8.52
CA VAL A 135 2.61 -0.80 -8.15
C VAL A 135 3.01 0.27 -7.16
N THR A 136 2.96 1.53 -7.61
CA THR A 136 3.23 2.70 -6.77
C THR A 136 1.93 3.25 -6.19
N VAL A 137 1.98 3.67 -4.93
CA VAL A 137 0.85 4.26 -4.21
C VAL A 137 1.35 5.49 -3.47
N SER A 138 0.64 6.61 -3.61
CA SER A 138 0.94 7.85 -2.89
C SER A 138 -0.30 8.37 -2.17
N ALA A 139 -0.07 9.09 -1.07
CA ALA A 139 -1.11 9.86 -0.39
C ALA A 139 -0.83 11.36 -0.46
N ILE A 140 -1.89 12.12 -0.76
CA ILE A 140 -1.89 13.58 -0.81
C ILE A 140 -2.82 14.08 0.29
N TRP A 141 -2.37 15.09 1.01
CA TRP A 141 -3.12 15.72 2.10
C TRP A 141 -3.61 17.11 1.68
N LYS A 142 -4.91 17.34 1.79
CA LYS A 142 -5.57 18.64 1.60
C LYS A 142 -6.15 19.09 2.94
N ASP A 143 -5.28 19.58 3.81
CA ASP A 143 -5.55 19.91 5.22
C ASP A 143 -4.82 21.20 5.66
N SER A 144 -4.50 22.07 4.70
CA SER A 144 -3.76 23.33 4.93
C SER A 144 -2.44 23.16 5.68
N ASP A 145 -1.60 22.22 5.23
CA ASP A 145 -0.34 21.86 5.88
C ASP A 145 -0.52 21.45 7.36
N ASP A 146 -1.55 20.64 7.60
CA ASP A 146 -1.90 20.14 8.94
C ASP A 146 -2.16 21.26 9.97
N GLN A 147 -2.86 22.32 9.55
CA GLN A 147 -3.10 23.53 10.37
C GLN A 147 -3.65 23.23 11.78
N ASP A 148 -4.52 22.22 11.86
CA ASP A 148 -5.23 21.83 13.07
C ASP A 148 -4.61 20.58 13.70
N GLY A 149 -3.51 20.05 13.16
CA GLY A 149 -2.78 18.92 13.74
C GLY A 149 -3.57 17.61 13.77
N MET A 150 -4.46 17.43 12.79
CA MET A 150 -5.35 16.27 12.68
C MET A 150 -4.76 15.16 11.82
N ARG A 151 -3.70 15.44 11.05
CA ARG A 151 -3.05 14.45 10.21
C ARG A 151 -2.41 13.37 11.09
N PRO A 152 -2.70 12.08 10.87
CA PRO A 152 -2.07 11.01 11.63
C PRO A 152 -0.57 10.92 11.31
N GLU A 153 0.20 10.34 12.24
CA GLU A 153 1.64 10.14 12.06
C GLU A 153 1.98 9.10 10.97
N SER A 154 1.06 8.17 10.71
CA SER A 154 1.23 7.12 9.70
C SER A 154 -0.10 6.67 9.11
N ILE A 155 -0.02 6.03 7.94
CA ILE A 155 -1.15 5.33 7.30
C ILE A 155 -0.70 3.95 6.84
N THR A 156 -1.64 3.02 6.73
CA THR A 156 -1.39 1.69 6.15
C THR A 156 -1.93 1.62 4.72
N LEU A 157 -1.04 1.32 3.77
CA LEU A 157 -1.36 1.05 2.36
C LEU A 157 -1.41 -0.46 2.16
N ARG A 158 -2.54 -1.00 1.72
CA ARG A 158 -2.77 -2.44 1.52
C ARG A 158 -2.90 -2.75 0.04
N LEU A 159 -1.97 -3.54 -0.49
CA LEU A 159 -2.02 -4.06 -1.85
C LEU A 159 -2.90 -5.30 -1.90
N MET A 160 -3.92 -5.25 -2.73
CA MET A 160 -4.83 -6.36 -3.00
C MET A 160 -4.44 -7.03 -4.32
N LYS A 161 -4.26 -8.35 -4.32
CA LYS A 161 -4.10 -9.20 -5.50
C LYS A 161 -5.40 -9.96 -5.73
N ASN A 162 -6.08 -9.73 -6.85
CA ASN A 162 -7.34 -10.41 -7.20
C ASN A 162 -8.39 -10.34 -6.06
N GLY A 163 -8.45 -9.20 -5.36
CA GLY A 163 -9.38 -8.96 -4.25
C GLY A 163 -8.94 -9.44 -2.87
N VAL A 164 -7.83 -10.19 -2.77
CA VAL A 164 -7.26 -10.69 -1.50
C VAL A 164 -6.04 -9.85 -1.11
N GLU A 165 -5.88 -9.56 0.18
CA GLU A 165 -4.70 -8.81 0.66
C GLU A 165 -3.43 -9.63 0.38
N HIS A 166 -2.50 -9.00 -0.34
CA HIS A 166 -1.25 -9.64 -0.76
C HIS A 166 -0.06 -9.12 0.05
N ALA A 167 -0.04 -7.80 0.27
CA ALA A 167 1.00 -7.14 1.04
C ALA A 167 0.44 -5.84 1.64
N SER A 168 1.10 -5.34 2.68
CA SER A 168 0.81 -4.02 3.23
C SER A 168 2.07 -3.31 3.66
N LYS A 169 1.98 -1.98 3.73
CA LYS A 169 3.07 -1.11 4.16
C LYS A 169 2.52 0.03 5.01
N VAL A 170 3.13 0.26 6.17
CA VAL A 170 2.95 1.49 6.94
C VAL A 170 3.91 2.54 6.38
N VAL A 171 3.37 3.72 6.03
CA VAL A 171 4.15 4.86 5.54
C VAL A 171 3.90 6.09 6.40
N THR A 172 4.90 6.96 6.45
CA THR A 172 4.93 8.19 7.25
C THR A 172 5.29 9.39 6.38
N ALA A 173 5.36 10.57 6.98
CA ALA A 173 5.89 11.77 6.33
C ALA A 173 7.35 11.59 5.87
N ALA A 174 8.17 10.80 6.57
CA ALA A 174 9.57 10.54 6.19
C ALA A 174 9.68 9.72 4.89
N ASP A 175 8.66 8.91 4.59
CA ASP A 175 8.56 8.16 3.33
C ASP A 175 7.96 8.99 2.19
N GLY A 176 7.69 10.28 2.43
CA GLY A 176 6.97 11.15 1.49
C GLY A 176 5.54 10.67 1.22
N TRP A 177 4.93 9.96 2.18
CA TRP A 177 3.59 9.37 2.05
C TRP A 177 3.42 8.47 0.81
N SER A 178 4.50 7.82 0.35
CA SER A 178 4.52 7.03 -0.87
C SER A 178 5.20 5.69 -0.66
N TRP A 179 4.79 4.68 -1.43
CA TRP A 179 5.43 3.38 -1.46
C TRP A 179 5.25 2.68 -2.81
N THR A 180 6.25 1.92 -3.23
CA THR A 180 6.21 1.08 -4.43
C THR A 180 6.39 -0.39 -4.04
N PHE A 181 5.41 -1.21 -4.40
CA PHE A 181 5.52 -2.67 -4.35
C PHE A 181 6.16 -3.14 -5.66
N THR A 182 7.37 -3.70 -5.60
CA THR A 182 8.17 -4.04 -6.78
C THR A 182 8.14 -5.54 -7.10
N GLY A 183 8.35 -5.89 -8.36
CA GLY A 183 8.57 -7.27 -8.81
C GLY A 183 7.34 -8.15 -8.66
N LEU A 184 6.14 -7.57 -8.77
CA LEU A 184 4.88 -8.29 -8.68
C LEU A 184 4.63 -9.06 -9.98
N ALA A 185 4.16 -10.30 -9.90
CA ALA A 185 3.82 -11.08 -11.09
C ALA A 185 2.75 -10.35 -11.92
N LYS A 186 3.04 -10.09 -13.20
CA LYS A 186 2.07 -9.42 -14.08
C LYS A 186 0.93 -10.36 -14.47
N TYR A 187 1.24 -11.64 -14.65
CA TYR A 187 0.30 -12.69 -14.97
C TYR A 187 0.31 -13.80 -13.91
N GLU A 188 -0.80 -14.52 -13.80
CA GLU A 188 -0.93 -15.73 -13.00
C GLU A 188 -1.80 -16.72 -13.78
N ALA A 189 -1.22 -17.87 -14.13
CA ALA A 189 -1.82 -18.86 -15.03
C ALA A 189 -2.32 -18.22 -16.35
N GLY A 190 -1.49 -17.38 -16.97
CA GLY A 190 -1.78 -16.68 -18.22
C GLY A 190 -2.79 -15.54 -18.15
N LYS A 191 -3.32 -15.23 -16.96
CA LYS A 191 -4.30 -14.14 -16.78
C LYS A 191 -3.65 -12.95 -16.11
N LEU A 192 -3.94 -11.75 -16.61
CA LEU A 192 -3.46 -10.50 -16.02
C LEU A 192 -3.93 -10.40 -14.57
N VAL A 193 -2.99 -10.16 -13.66
CA VAL A 193 -3.29 -10.02 -12.23
C VAL A 193 -3.91 -8.66 -11.96
N ASN A 194 -5.04 -8.64 -11.26
CA ASN A 194 -5.70 -7.38 -10.87
C ASN A 194 -5.16 -6.88 -9.52
N TYR A 195 -4.26 -5.90 -9.58
CA TYR A 195 -3.76 -5.19 -8.40
C TYR A 195 -4.58 -3.93 -8.09
N THR A 196 -5.06 -3.82 -6.85
CA THR A 196 -5.81 -2.66 -6.35
C THR A 196 -5.32 -2.28 -4.95
N ILE A 197 -5.71 -1.10 -4.47
CA ILE A 197 -5.33 -0.61 -3.14
C ILE A 197 -6.54 -0.52 -2.22
N LYS A 198 -6.36 -1.01 -1.00
CA LYS A 198 -7.20 -0.70 0.16
C LYS A 198 -6.42 0.16 1.15
N LYS A 199 -7.16 0.95 1.90
CA LYS A 199 -6.64 1.81 2.97
C LYS A 199 -7.65 1.89 4.09
N ASP A 200 -7.17 2.22 5.28
CA ASP A 200 -8.02 2.34 6.45
C ASP A 200 -8.69 3.74 6.46
N ALA A 201 -9.90 3.83 7.01
CA ALA A 201 -10.57 5.11 7.18
C ALA A 201 -9.82 5.94 8.23
N ILE A 202 -9.74 7.26 8.02
CA ILE A 202 -9.13 8.21 8.94
C ILE A 202 -10.27 9.12 9.40
N ALA A 203 -10.47 9.23 10.71
CA ALA A 203 -11.53 10.06 11.28
C ALA A 203 -11.40 11.52 10.79
N GLU A 204 -12.52 12.20 10.56
CA GLU A 204 -12.59 13.59 10.07
C GLU A 204 -12.00 13.85 8.67
N TYR A 205 -11.44 12.83 7.99
CA TYR A 205 -10.93 12.94 6.64
C TYR A 205 -11.83 12.24 5.63
N ASP A 206 -12.36 13.02 4.69
CA ASP A 206 -12.87 12.48 3.44
C ASP A 206 -11.71 12.02 2.56
N TYR A 207 -12.00 11.14 1.60
CA TYR A 207 -10.97 10.69 0.67
C TYR A 207 -11.48 10.39 -0.72
N ASN A 208 -10.54 10.45 -1.66
CA ASN A 208 -10.74 9.98 -3.03
C ASN A 208 -9.53 9.15 -3.48
N LEU A 209 -9.78 7.97 -4.04
CA LEU A 209 -8.77 7.10 -4.62
C LEU A 209 -8.86 7.17 -6.14
N THR A 210 -7.72 7.43 -6.80
CA THR A 210 -7.60 7.49 -8.26
C THR A 210 -6.41 6.66 -8.74
N GLY A 211 -6.34 6.43 -10.05
CA GLY A 211 -5.24 5.71 -10.68
C GLY A 211 -5.50 4.20 -10.81
N ASN A 212 -4.46 3.47 -11.20
CA ASN A 212 -4.50 2.02 -11.44
C ASN A 212 -3.09 1.42 -11.27
N ALA A 213 -2.96 0.10 -11.36
CA ALA A 213 -1.69 -0.59 -11.19
C ALA A 213 -0.58 -0.13 -12.14
N ALA A 214 -0.92 0.25 -13.39
CA ALA A 214 0.06 0.63 -14.41
C ALA A 214 0.56 2.07 -14.24
N THR A 215 -0.30 2.99 -13.81
CA THR A 215 0.07 4.41 -13.61
C THR A 215 0.37 4.76 -12.15
N GLY A 216 0.14 3.82 -11.24
CA GLY A 216 0.11 4.06 -9.80
C GLY A 216 -1.24 4.56 -9.29
N PHE A 217 -1.42 4.44 -7.98
CA PHE A 217 -2.60 4.88 -7.24
C PHE A 217 -2.30 6.15 -6.43
N THR A 218 -3.28 7.04 -6.33
CA THR A 218 -3.20 8.23 -5.48
C THR A 218 -4.42 8.31 -4.58
N VAL A 219 -4.20 8.34 -3.26
CA VAL A 219 -5.22 8.60 -2.25
C VAL A 219 -5.14 10.08 -1.85
N THR A 220 -6.15 10.86 -2.16
CA THR A 220 -6.25 12.24 -1.66
C THR A 220 -7.13 12.24 -0.41
N TYR A 221 -6.56 12.64 0.73
CA TYR A 221 -7.28 12.90 1.98
C TYR A 221 -7.63 14.38 2.07
N VAL A 222 -8.87 14.70 2.45
CA VAL A 222 -9.37 16.07 2.56
C VAL A 222 -9.89 16.28 3.97
N TYR A 223 -9.35 17.31 4.63
CA TYR A 223 -9.84 17.77 5.93
C TYR A 223 -10.56 19.09 5.75
N THR A 224 -11.78 19.19 6.26
CA THR A 224 -12.55 20.43 6.26
C THR A 224 -12.73 20.89 7.70
N PRO A 225 -12.01 21.93 8.14
CA PRO A 225 -12.11 22.45 9.50
C PRO A 225 -13.53 22.95 9.80
N THR A 226 -14.00 22.70 11.03
CA THR A 226 -15.16 23.41 11.57
C THR A 226 -14.70 24.75 12.14
N ASN A 227 -15.17 25.84 11.54
CA ASN A 227 -14.88 27.20 12.00
C ASN A 227 -16.00 27.75 12.87
N ILE A 228 -15.64 28.50 13.90
CA ILE A 228 -16.55 29.27 14.75
C ILE A 228 -16.32 30.78 14.58
N SER A 229 -17.27 31.56 15.09
CA SER A 229 -17.15 33.01 15.20
C SER A 229 -17.51 33.46 16.61
N ILE A 230 -16.82 34.48 17.11
CA ILE A 230 -17.00 34.98 18.49
C ILE A 230 -17.39 36.44 18.42
N GLN A 231 -18.61 36.74 18.86
CA GLN A 231 -19.09 38.12 18.97
C GLN A 231 -18.53 38.78 20.24
N VAL A 232 -18.18 40.06 20.13
CA VAL A 232 -17.74 40.89 21.25
C VAL A 232 -18.53 42.20 21.23
N THR A 233 -19.07 42.58 22.37
CA THR A 233 -19.69 43.89 22.59
C THR A 233 -19.03 44.61 23.75
N LYS A 234 -19.04 45.94 23.71
CA LYS A 234 -18.48 46.79 24.74
C LYS A 234 -19.60 47.57 25.43
N ALA A 235 -19.60 47.54 26.76
CA ALA A 235 -20.50 48.29 27.63
C ALA A 235 -19.74 49.30 28.49
N TRP A 236 -20.40 50.39 28.85
CA TRP A 236 -19.83 51.49 29.63
C TRP A 236 -20.68 51.78 30.87
N GLU A 237 -20.04 51.77 32.04
CA GLU A 237 -20.63 52.15 33.33
C GLU A 237 -19.94 53.44 33.81
N ASP A 238 -20.28 54.58 33.18
CA ASP A 238 -19.60 55.87 33.36
C ASP A 238 -20.52 57.09 33.34
N ASP A 239 -21.78 56.91 33.76
CA ASP A 239 -22.81 57.96 33.79
C ASP A 239 -22.97 58.68 32.43
N ASP A 240 -23.03 57.91 31.34
CA ASP A 240 -23.09 58.43 29.96
C ASP A 240 -21.94 59.41 29.64
N ASN A 241 -20.72 58.96 29.95
CA ASN A 241 -19.50 59.75 29.75
C ASN A 241 -19.52 61.13 30.44
N LYS A 242 -20.13 61.23 31.64
CA LYS A 242 -20.27 62.47 32.41
C LYS A 242 -18.97 63.27 32.56
N TYR A 243 -17.83 62.60 32.64
CA TYR A 243 -16.51 63.20 32.85
C TYR A 243 -15.71 63.42 31.55
N GLY A 244 -16.25 63.04 30.39
CA GLY A 244 -15.58 63.19 29.09
C GLY A 244 -14.33 62.32 28.92
N SER A 245 -14.14 61.32 29.78
CA SER A 245 -12.94 60.46 29.82
C SER A 245 -13.04 59.22 28.93
N ARG A 246 -14.21 58.92 28.34
CA ARG A 246 -14.39 57.75 27.47
C ARG A 246 -13.52 57.90 26.22
N PRO A 247 -12.67 56.91 25.89
CA PRO A 247 -11.85 56.96 24.68
C PRO A 247 -12.73 56.84 23.43
N THR A 248 -12.21 57.28 22.29
CA THR A 248 -12.91 57.15 21.00
C THR A 248 -12.93 55.71 20.46
N SER A 249 -12.05 54.85 20.97
CA SER A 249 -11.99 53.43 20.62
C SER A 249 -11.28 52.62 21.69
N VAL A 250 -11.56 51.32 21.74
CA VAL A 250 -10.79 50.35 22.51
C VAL A 250 -10.30 49.21 21.62
N VAL A 251 -9.26 48.51 22.07
CA VAL A 251 -8.70 47.37 21.36
C VAL A 251 -8.92 46.10 22.18
N ILE A 252 -9.63 45.14 21.59
CA ILE A 252 -9.84 43.81 22.15
C ILE A 252 -8.93 42.82 21.43
N LYS A 253 -8.16 42.04 22.19
CA LYS A 253 -7.28 41.00 21.70
C LYS A 253 -7.89 39.62 21.94
N LEU A 254 -7.78 38.73 20.96
CA LEU A 254 -8.20 37.33 21.07
C LEU A 254 -7.02 36.45 21.49
N PHE A 255 -7.28 35.56 22.44
CA PHE A 255 -6.35 34.54 22.90
C PHE A 255 -6.94 33.15 22.63
N ALA A 256 -6.11 32.24 22.13
CA ALA A 256 -6.45 30.83 21.92
C ALA A 256 -5.57 29.98 22.83
N ASP A 257 -6.17 29.15 23.68
CA ASP A 257 -5.49 28.36 24.72
C ASP A 257 -4.52 29.20 25.58
N GLY A 258 -4.90 30.45 25.85
CA GLY A 258 -4.12 31.41 26.63
C GLY A 258 -3.00 32.12 25.87
N ILE A 259 -2.80 31.84 24.58
CA ILE A 259 -1.77 32.45 23.73
C ILE A 259 -2.40 33.56 22.88
N ASP A 260 -1.75 34.73 22.81
CA ASP A 260 -2.21 35.85 21.97
C ASP A 260 -2.21 35.41 20.50
N THR A 261 -3.37 35.48 19.85
CA THR A 261 -3.52 35.09 18.43
C THR A 261 -3.03 36.17 17.47
N GLY A 262 -2.78 37.39 17.96
CA GLY A 262 -2.54 38.58 17.15
C GLY A 262 -3.80 39.14 16.49
N LYS A 263 -4.95 38.45 16.55
CA LYS A 263 -6.22 38.98 16.07
C LYS A 263 -6.73 40.05 17.04
N ILE A 264 -7.12 41.20 16.51
CA ILE A 264 -7.68 42.31 17.27
C ILE A 264 -9.02 42.76 16.71
N LEU A 265 -9.87 43.30 17.58
CA LEU A 265 -11.02 44.12 17.23
C LEU A 265 -10.80 45.54 17.75
N VAL A 266 -11.10 46.54 16.93
CA VAL A 266 -11.16 47.94 17.34
C VAL A 266 -12.63 48.31 17.47
N LEU A 267 -13.10 48.50 18.71
CA LEU A 267 -14.49 48.83 19.00
C LEU A 267 -14.61 50.34 19.23
N ASN A 268 -15.61 50.97 18.61
CA ASN A 268 -15.85 52.41 18.68
C ASN A 268 -17.33 52.73 18.36
N ASP A 269 -17.68 54.01 18.38
CA ASP A 269 -19.04 54.45 18.12
C ASP A 269 -19.57 54.06 16.72
N THR A 270 -18.71 54.04 15.71
CA THR A 270 -19.11 53.75 14.31
C THR A 270 -19.48 52.29 14.07
N ASN A 271 -19.08 51.37 14.96
CA ASN A 271 -19.47 49.96 14.92
C ASN A 271 -20.37 49.56 16.09
N ASP A 272 -21.06 50.55 16.68
CA ASP A 272 -21.93 50.36 17.83
C ASP A 272 -21.23 49.61 18.97
N TRP A 273 -19.93 49.87 19.13
CA TRP A 273 -19.09 49.25 20.15
C TRP A 273 -19.11 47.71 20.08
N SER A 274 -19.20 47.16 18.86
CA SER A 274 -19.34 45.71 18.61
C SER A 274 -18.46 45.21 17.47
N GLY A 275 -18.11 43.93 17.53
CA GLY A 275 -17.32 43.27 16.50
C GLY A 275 -17.36 41.75 16.61
N VAL A 276 -16.82 41.06 15.60
CA VAL A 276 -16.82 39.60 15.53
C VAL A 276 -15.46 39.11 15.08
N PHE A 277 -14.89 38.16 15.82
CA PHE A 277 -13.77 37.36 15.31
C PHE A 277 -14.33 36.20 14.49
N THR A 278 -13.91 36.07 13.23
CA THR A 278 -14.31 34.98 12.32
C THR A 278 -13.16 34.03 12.02
N ASP A 279 -13.49 32.92 11.36
CA ASP A 279 -12.53 31.94 10.85
C ASP A 279 -11.58 31.44 11.95
N LEU A 280 -12.20 31.00 13.05
CA LEU A 280 -11.52 30.45 14.21
C LEU A 280 -11.73 28.94 14.21
N SER A 281 -10.65 28.15 14.15
CA SER A 281 -10.76 26.69 14.25
C SER A 281 -11.44 26.31 15.58
N GLU A 282 -12.44 25.44 15.53
CA GLU A 282 -13.08 24.91 16.74
C GLU A 282 -12.14 23.97 17.51
N CYS A 283 -11.33 23.19 16.78
CA CYS A 283 -10.46 22.16 17.31
C CYS A 283 -9.02 22.32 16.84
N LYS A 284 -8.08 21.89 17.69
CA LYS A 284 -6.66 21.76 17.41
C LYS A 284 -6.12 20.51 18.10
N TYR A 285 -5.43 19.63 17.38
CA TYR A 285 -4.96 18.32 17.83
C TYR A 285 -6.07 17.50 18.51
N ASP A 286 -7.24 17.43 17.88
CA ASP A 286 -8.45 16.73 18.38
C ASP A 286 -8.95 17.27 19.74
N LYS A 287 -8.58 18.50 20.10
CA LYS A 287 -9.02 19.18 21.33
C LYS A 287 -9.70 20.48 20.98
N LYS A 288 -10.82 20.75 21.64
CA LYS A 288 -11.53 22.02 21.50
C LYS A 288 -10.64 23.18 21.95
N VAL A 289 -10.49 24.19 21.10
CA VAL A 289 -9.70 25.39 21.39
C VAL A 289 -10.44 26.26 22.40
N ILE A 290 -9.73 26.68 23.45
CA ILE A 290 -10.29 27.59 24.45
C ILE A 290 -9.99 29.04 24.04
N TYR A 291 -11.00 29.72 23.51
CA TYR A 291 -10.90 31.14 23.21
C TYR A 291 -11.23 32.00 24.41
N THR A 292 -10.45 33.05 24.63
CA THR A 292 -10.68 34.12 25.62
C THR A 292 -10.31 35.47 25.00
N ILE A 293 -10.77 36.57 25.60
CA ILE A 293 -10.41 37.91 25.15
C ILE A 293 -9.75 38.71 26.27
N LYS A 294 -8.96 39.71 25.90
CA LYS A 294 -8.47 40.75 26.82
C LYS A 294 -8.62 42.12 26.17
N GLU A 295 -9.01 43.10 26.95
CA GLU A 295 -8.96 44.50 26.54
C GLU A 295 -7.57 45.08 26.83
N VAL A 296 -7.06 45.90 25.89
CA VAL A 296 -5.88 46.73 26.17
C VAL A 296 -6.27 47.78 27.22
N PRO A 297 -5.52 47.93 28.33
CA PRO A 297 -5.90 48.81 29.43
C PRO A 297 -6.35 50.20 28.98
N VAL A 298 -7.45 50.67 29.56
CA VAL A 298 -8.04 51.99 29.29
C VAL A 298 -7.85 52.86 30.52
N ASP A 299 -7.24 54.04 30.33
CA ASP A 299 -6.94 54.95 31.44
C ASP A 299 -8.21 55.40 32.18
N ASN A 300 -8.17 55.37 33.51
CA ASN A 300 -9.29 55.71 34.42
C ASN A 300 -10.49 54.76 34.38
N TYR A 301 -10.31 53.54 33.88
CA TYR A 301 -11.37 52.53 33.86
C TYR A 301 -10.87 51.19 34.37
N THR A 302 -11.72 50.54 35.18
CA THR A 302 -11.57 49.12 35.52
C THR A 302 -12.40 48.28 34.54
N SER A 303 -11.74 47.32 33.88
CA SER A 303 -12.35 46.44 32.87
C SER A 303 -12.78 45.10 33.48
N THR A 304 -13.99 44.65 33.12
CA THR A 304 -14.53 43.33 33.45
C THR A 304 -15.05 42.64 32.19
N ILE A 305 -14.90 41.32 32.11
CA ILE A 305 -15.30 40.54 30.94
C ILE A 305 -16.28 39.45 31.40
N SER A 306 -17.42 39.36 30.72
CA SER A 306 -18.43 38.33 30.95
C SER A 306 -18.84 37.67 29.63
N GLY A 307 -19.58 36.56 29.72
CA GLY A 307 -19.98 35.77 28.55
C GLY A 307 -19.01 34.63 28.24
N ASP A 308 -19.21 34.01 27.07
CA ASP A 308 -18.48 32.82 26.64
C ASP A 308 -18.49 32.71 25.10
N VAL A 309 -17.77 31.74 24.57
CA VAL A 309 -17.60 31.52 23.12
C VAL A 309 -18.94 31.30 22.39
N GLN A 310 -19.95 30.71 23.05
CA GLN A 310 -21.26 30.42 22.44
C GLN A 310 -22.19 31.64 22.45
N ARG A 311 -22.13 32.45 23.51
CA ARG A 311 -23.00 33.62 23.70
C ARG A 311 -22.36 34.93 23.22
N GLY A 312 -21.07 34.93 22.96
CA GLY A 312 -20.25 36.12 22.81
C GLY A 312 -19.74 36.68 24.14
N TYR A 313 -18.77 37.57 24.06
CA TYR A 313 -18.20 38.26 25.22
C TYR A 313 -18.73 39.70 25.33
N ILE A 314 -18.95 40.15 26.55
CA ILE A 314 -19.26 41.54 26.88
C ILE A 314 -18.12 42.10 27.73
N VAL A 315 -17.51 43.19 27.26
CA VAL A 315 -16.46 43.92 27.99
C VAL A 315 -17.07 45.17 28.62
N THR A 316 -17.11 45.23 29.95
CA THR A 316 -17.70 46.35 30.70
C THR A 316 -16.60 47.15 31.38
N ASN A 317 -16.53 48.44 31.07
CA ASN A 317 -15.60 49.35 31.74
C ASN A 317 -16.38 50.23 32.70
N CYS A 318 -15.99 50.19 33.96
CA CYS A 318 -16.51 51.06 35.01
C CYS A 318 -15.52 52.19 35.23
N TYR A 319 -15.99 53.43 35.26
CA TYR A 319 -15.13 54.59 35.46
C TYR A 319 -14.57 54.60 36.89
N ASP A 320 -13.25 54.67 37.02
CA ASP A 320 -12.58 54.70 38.31
C ASP A 320 -12.86 56.06 38.98
N GLN A 321 -13.71 56.07 40.00
CA GLN A 321 -13.87 57.26 40.82
C GLN A 321 -12.58 57.50 41.60
N ILE A 322 -11.73 58.39 41.09
CA ILE A 322 -10.69 59.00 41.91
C ILE A 322 -11.40 59.82 42.98
N ASN A 323 -11.51 59.28 44.18
CA ASN A 323 -11.78 60.08 45.38
C ASN A 323 -10.61 61.06 45.55
N LEU A 324 -10.69 62.20 44.87
CA LEU A 324 -9.96 63.41 45.23
C LEU A 324 -10.49 63.84 46.58
N VAL A 325 -9.96 63.26 47.67
CA VAL A 325 -10.05 63.89 48.97
C VAL A 325 -9.40 65.25 48.80
N SER A 326 -10.21 66.31 48.88
CA SER A 326 -9.74 67.68 48.92
C SER A 326 -8.67 67.77 50.01
N LYS A 327 -7.41 67.98 49.62
CA LYS A 327 -6.36 68.37 50.55
C LYS A 327 -6.66 69.80 51.03
N THR A 328 -7.42 69.91 52.10
CA THR A 328 -7.21 70.99 53.08
C THR A 328 -6.70 70.34 54.36
N GLY A 329 -5.39 70.45 54.58
CA GLY A 329 -4.74 70.22 55.89
C GLY A 329 -4.24 68.80 56.17
N GLU A 330 -2.91 68.63 56.08
CA GLU A 330 -2.04 67.70 56.85
C GLU A 330 -2.63 66.41 57.45
N ASN A 331 -2.30 65.24 56.90
CA ASN A 331 -1.21 64.33 57.35
C ASN A 331 -1.43 62.86 56.88
N LYS A 332 -0.28 62.18 56.68
CA LYS A 332 -0.05 60.77 56.31
C LYS A 332 -1.17 59.76 56.65
N ILE A 333 -1.46 58.85 55.71
CA ILE A 333 -1.03 57.43 55.73
C ILE A 333 -1.22 56.83 54.33
N MET A 334 -0.19 56.11 53.90
CA MET A 334 -0.08 55.30 52.70
C MET A 334 -0.90 54.02 52.90
N TYR A 335 -1.86 53.72 52.01
CA TYR A 335 -2.41 52.37 51.91
C TYR A 335 -1.95 51.77 50.58
N GLU A 336 -0.96 50.88 50.72
CA GLU A 336 -0.54 49.94 49.69
C GLU A 336 -1.65 48.94 49.38
N GLY A 337 -1.62 48.42 48.16
CA GLY A 337 -2.64 47.60 47.56
C GLY A 337 -2.94 46.29 48.31
N ALA A 338 -4.22 45.92 48.28
CA ALA A 338 -4.65 44.57 48.55
C ALA A 338 -5.29 44.01 47.27
N TYR A 339 -4.49 43.24 46.53
CA TYR A 339 -4.97 42.29 45.53
C TYR A 339 -5.93 41.31 46.21
N LEU A 340 -7.19 41.27 45.77
CA LEU A 340 -8.12 40.20 46.12
C LEU A 340 -8.37 39.34 44.89
N THR A 341 -7.56 38.28 44.73
CA THR A 341 -7.81 37.22 43.75
C THR A 341 -8.87 36.27 44.30
N LEU A 342 -10.09 36.28 43.74
CA LEU A 342 -11.07 35.22 43.93
C LEU A 342 -10.81 34.12 42.90
N LEU A 343 -10.17 33.05 43.36
CA LEU A 343 -10.01 31.79 42.65
C LEU A 343 -11.08 30.83 43.17
N THR A 344 -12.17 30.64 42.44
CA THR A 344 -13.10 29.53 42.67
C THR A 344 -12.66 28.35 41.82
N LEU A 345 -12.03 27.36 42.44
CA LEU A 345 -11.91 26.02 41.87
C LEU A 345 -12.52 25.03 42.86
N GLY A 346 -13.62 24.40 42.46
CA GLY A 346 -14.22 23.30 43.20
C GLY A 346 -13.37 22.04 43.05
N LEU A 347 -13.17 21.32 44.16
CA LEU A 347 -12.94 19.89 44.12
C LEU A 347 -13.33 19.22 45.45
N VAL A 348 -14.25 18.28 45.31
CA VAL A 348 -14.69 17.29 46.29
C VAL A 348 -13.53 16.33 46.58
N LEU A 349 -13.31 15.96 47.84
CA LEU A 349 -12.84 14.62 48.23
C LEU A 349 -13.10 14.34 49.72
N LEU A 350 -13.78 13.21 49.94
CA LEU A 350 -13.98 12.52 51.22
C LEU A 350 -12.64 12.14 51.88
N MET A 351 -12.56 12.19 53.22
CA MET A 351 -12.53 10.98 54.08
C MET A 351 -12.11 11.27 55.55
N VAL A 352 -13.01 10.92 56.46
CA VAL A 352 -12.82 10.00 57.61
C VAL A 352 -12.10 10.45 58.91
N ARG A 353 -12.83 10.18 60.01
CA ARG A 353 -12.47 9.96 61.44
C ARG A 353 -12.22 11.22 62.29
N ARG A 354 -13.01 11.46 63.34
CA ARG A 354 -13.06 10.62 64.54
C ARG A 354 -14.37 10.87 65.31
N LYS A 355 -15.21 9.83 65.46
CA LYS A 355 -16.30 9.84 66.45
C LYS A 355 -15.69 9.71 67.84
N ARG A 356 -16.08 10.64 68.70
CA ARG A 356 -15.82 10.63 70.14
C ARG A 356 -16.70 9.57 70.81
N LYS A 357 -16.16 9.06 71.89
CA LYS A 357 -16.57 7.95 72.75
C LYS A 357 -17.60 8.43 73.78
N GLU A 358 -18.65 7.64 74.02
CA GLU A 358 -19.56 7.56 75.18
C GLU A 358 -20.37 6.25 74.92
N SER A 359 -20.20 5.14 75.66
CA SER A 359 -20.73 4.82 77.01
C SER A 359 -22.26 5.01 77.03
N ASP A 360 -23.13 4.06 77.40
CA ASP A 360 -23.09 3.01 78.40
C ASP A 360 -24.10 1.88 78.08
N GLU A 361 -23.91 0.74 78.76
CA GLU A 361 -24.78 -0.43 79.03
C GLU A 361 -25.33 -1.30 77.88
#